data_AF-A0AAP8F3P0-F1
#
_entry.id   AF-A0AAP8F3P0-F1
#
_cell.length_a   1.000
_cell.length_b   1.000
_cell.length_c   1.000
_cell.angle_alpha   90.00
_cell.angle_beta   90.00
_cell.angle_gamma   90.00
#
_symmetry.space_group_name_H-M   'P 1'
#
loop_
_entity.id
_entity.type
_entity.pdbx_description
1 polymer ?
#
loop_
_entity_poly.entity_id
_entity_poly.type
_entity_poly.pdbx_seq_one_letter_code
_entity_poly.pdbx_strand_id
1 'polypeptide(L)' 'MCEQHAPFQDKKGNPYLEAHHVKWLAEDGEDTIYNTVGVCANCHRKLHVLNLHEDVAKLEKKLARYKQEDEI' A
#
# COMPACT_ATOMS: atom_id res chain seq x y z
N MET A 1 0.25 -5.14 -4.37
CA MET A 1 -0.88 -6.09 -4.45
C MET A 1 -0.93 -6.77 -5.82
N CYS A 2 -1.34 -6.08 -6.90
CA CYS A 2 -1.45 -6.66 -8.25
C CYS A 2 -0.13 -6.83 -9.02
N GLU A 3 0.95 -6.15 -8.60
CA GLU A 3 2.27 -6.19 -9.27
C GLU A 3 2.27 -5.70 -10.72
N GLN A 4 1.21 -5.03 -11.15
CA GLN A 4 1.14 -4.34 -12.42
C GLN A 4 1.77 -2.95 -12.32
N HIS A 5 2.18 -2.40 -13.46
CA HIS A 5 2.60 -1.00 -13.56
C HIS A 5 1.46 -0.05 -13.16
N ALA A 6 1.83 1.17 -12.75
CA ALA A 6 0.84 2.23 -12.53
C ALA A 6 -0.02 2.44 -13.79
N PRO A 7 -1.33 2.69 -13.64
CA PRO A 7 -2.24 2.78 -14.78
C PRO A 7 -1.97 4.01 -15.67
N PHE A 8 -1.37 5.05 -15.10
CA PHE A 8 -0.97 6.26 -15.80
C PHE A 8 0.15 6.98 -15.05
N GLN A 9 0.71 8.02 -15.67
CA GLN A 9 1.69 8.91 -15.07
C GLN A 9 1.07 10.26 -14.70
N ASP A 10 1.58 10.90 -13.66
CA ASP A 10 1.23 12.28 -13.30
C ASP A 10 1.74 13.29 -14.36
N LYS A 11 1.42 14.57 -14.17
CA LYS A 11 1.85 15.65 -15.08
C LYS A 11 3.37 15.81 -15.19
N LYS A 12 4.15 15.22 -14.28
CA LYS A 12 5.61 15.24 -14.24
C LYS A 12 6.21 13.94 -14.79
N GLY A 13 5.40 13.00 -15.26
CA GLY A 13 5.84 11.70 -15.77
C GLY A 13 6.07 10.63 -14.70
N ASN A 14 5.71 10.87 -13.44
CA ASN A 14 5.87 9.88 -12.37
C ASN A 14 4.73 8.86 -12.38
N PRO A 15 4.98 7.57 -12.08
CA PRO A 15 3.92 6.59 -11.90
C PRO A 15 2.90 7.03 -10.83
N TYR A 16 1.60 7.01 -11.16
CA TYR A 16 0.55 7.38 -10.20
C TYR A 16 0.09 6.18 -9.37
N LEU A 17 0.23 6.28 -8.05
CA LEU A 17 -0.30 5.35 -7.05
C LEU A 17 -0.95 6.13 -5.91
N GLU A 18 -1.85 5.47 -5.18
CA GLU A 18 -2.55 5.99 -4.02
C GLU A 18 -1.92 5.42 -2.74
N ALA A 19 -1.75 6.27 -1.74
CA ALA A 19 -1.28 5.84 -0.43
C ALA A 19 -2.41 5.15 0.34
N HIS A 20 -2.09 4.06 1.01
CA HIS A 20 -3.02 3.31 1.84
C HIS A 20 -2.33 2.87 3.13
N HIS A 21 -2.93 3.18 4.29
CA HIS A 21 -2.53 2.63 5.58
C HIS A 21 -3.05 1.20 5.71
N VAL A 22 -2.15 0.22 5.83
CA VAL A 22 -2.49 -1.21 5.86
C VAL A 22 -3.30 -1.54 7.11
N LYS A 23 -2.84 -1.10 8.29
CA LYS A 23 -3.68 -0.97 9.48
C LYS A 23 -4.37 0.39 9.41
N TRP A 24 -5.70 0.39 9.34
CA TRP A 24 -6.46 1.62 9.16
C TRP A 24 -6.28 2.56 10.34
N LEU A 25 -6.16 3.87 10.08
CA LEU A 25 -6.02 4.88 11.12
C LEU A 25 -7.21 4.86 12.10
N ALA A 26 -8.42 4.56 11.61
CA ALA A 26 -9.63 4.42 12.41
C ALA A 26 -9.61 3.20 13.36
N GLU A 27 -8.68 2.26 13.15
CA GLU A 27 -8.48 1.06 13.96
C GLU A 27 -7.13 1.13 14.72
N ASP A 28 -6.70 2.33 15.10
CA ASP A 28 -5.43 2.59 15.78
C ASP A 28 -4.20 2.22 14.94
N GLY A 29 -4.30 2.37 13.62
CA GLY A 29 -3.16 2.33 12.71
C GLY A 29 -2.25 3.54 12.88
N GLU A 30 -0.93 3.33 12.82
CA GLU A 30 0.02 4.44 12.90
C GLU A 30 0.11 5.19 11.57
N ASP A 31 0.22 6.52 11.64
CA ASP A 31 0.47 7.36 10.45
C ASP A 31 1.98 7.41 10.15
N THR A 32 2.53 6.28 9.68
CA THR A 32 3.96 6.13 9.41
C THR A 32 4.22 5.43 8.08
N ILE A 33 5.44 5.58 7.56
CA ILE A 33 5.89 4.87 6.35
C ILE A 33 5.91 3.34 6.55
N TYR A 34 6.02 2.86 7.78
CA TYR A 34 6.01 1.44 8.12
C TYR A 34 4.61 0.82 8.16
N ASN A 35 3.57 1.64 8.02
CA ASN A 35 2.18 1.22 7.88
C ASN A 35 1.56 1.64 6.53
N THR A 36 2.30 2.35 5.68
CA THR A 36 1.75 2.97 4.46
C THR A 36 2.32 2.33 3.20
N VAL A 37 1.45 1.97 2.25
CA VAL A 37 1.83 1.38 0.96
C VAL A 37 1.27 2.18 -0.22
N GLY A 38 2.01 2.21 -1.33
CA GLY A 38 1.52 2.69 -2.62
C GLY A 38 0.80 1.57 -3.39
N VAL A 39 -0.46 1.81 -3.78
CA VAL A 39 -1.31 0.87 -4.54
C VAL A 39 -2.01 1.58 -5.69
N CYS A 40 -2.38 0.88 -6.77
CA CYS A 40 -3.19 1.51 -7.82
C CYS A 40 -4.64 1.70 -7.36
N ALA A 41 -5.38 2.61 -7.99
CA ALA A 41 -6.77 2.95 -7.62
C ALA A 41 -7.70 1.72 -7.49
N ASN A 42 -7.58 0.76 -8.40
CA ASN A 42 -8.38 -0.48 -8.36
C ASN A 42 -8.03 -1.34 -7.12
N CYS A 43 -6.74 -1.47 -6.82
CA CYS A 43 -6.30 -2.21 -5.64
C CYS A 43 -6.70 -1.50 -4.36
N HIS A 44 -6.55 -0.17 -4.32
CA HIS A 44 -6.95 0.65 -3.19
C HIS A 44 -8.44 0.49 -2.88
N ARG A 45 -9.29 0.57 -3.90
CA ARG A 45 -10.73 0.35 -3.73
C ARG A 45 -11.05 -1.08 -3.31
N LYS A 46 -10.36 -2.09 -3.84
CA LYS A 46 -10.51 -3.50 -3.41
C LYS A 46 -10.25 -3.65 -1.91
N LEU A 47 -9.19 -3.03 -1.38
CA LEU A 47 -8.86 -3.06 0.05
C LEU A 47 -9.98 -2.45 0.90
N HIS A 48 -10.48 -1.27 0.53
CA HIS A 48 -11.57 -0.62 1.26
C HIS A 48 -12.92 -1.35 1.18
N VAL A 49 -13.20 -2.03 0.07
CA VAL A 49 -14.51 -2.68 -0.16
C VAL A 49 -14.54 -4.11 0.37
N LEU A 50 -13.45 -4.87 0.18
CA LEU A 50 -13.42 -6.30 0.48
C LEU A 50 -12.60 -6.64 1.72
N ASN A 51 -11.58 -5.85 2.04
CA ASN A 51 -10.64 -6.07 3.15
C ASN A 51 -10.20 -7.54 3.31
N LEU A 52 -9.81 -8.18 2.21
CA LEU A 52 -9.46 -9.60 2.21
C LEU A 52 -8.14 -9.82 2.96
N HIS A 53 -8.15 -10.79 3.88
CA HIS A 53 -6.96 -11.18 4.66
C HIS A 53 -5.73 -11.46 3.79
N GLU A 54 -5.91 -12.12 2.64
CA GLU A 54 -4.80 -12.43 1.72
C GLU A 54 -4.13 -11.18 1.12
N ASP A 55 -4.90 -10.13 0.84
CA ASP A 55 -4.37 -8.88 0.30
C ASP A 55 -3.62 -8.12 1.39
N VAL A 56 -4.19 -8.03 2.60
CA VAL A 56 -3.58 -7.39 3.77
C VAL A 56 -2.27 -8.08 4.13
N ALA A 57 -2.27 -9.41 4.27
CA ALA A 57 -1.06 -10.19 4.58
C ALA A 57 0.05 -10.00 3.54
N LYS A 58 -0.30 -9.86 2.26
CA LYS A 58 0.66 -9.56 1.19
C LYS A 58 1.29 -8.18 1.37
N LEU A 59 0.54 -7.18 1.84
CA LEU A 59 1.05 -5.82 2.09
C LEU A 59 1.90 -5.78 3.36
N GLU A 60 1.48 -6.43 4.44
CA GLU A 60 2.26 -6.57 5.68
C GLU A 60 3.64 -7.19 5.41
N LYS A 61 3.69 -8.27 4.60
CA LYS A 61 4.96 -8.89 4.20
C LYS A 61 5.88 -7.91 3.44
N LYS A 62 5.31 -7.02 2.61
CA LYS A 62 6.10 -6.00 1.90
C LYS A 62 6.64 -4.94 2.85
N LEU A 63 5.83 -4.48 3.79
CA LEU A 63 6.25 -3.52 4.82
C LEU A 63 7.33 -4.10 5.73
N ALA A 64 7.19 -5.36 6.16
CA ALA A 64 8.21 -6.04 6.96
C ALA A 64 9.56 -6.10 6.24
N ARG A 65 9.56 -6.41 4.94
CA ARG A 65 10.78 -6.39 4.12
C ARG A 65 11.38 -4.98 4.01
N TYR A 66 10.54 -3.97 3.75
CA TYR A 66 11.00 -2.57 3.68
C TYR A 66 11.63 -2.12 5.00
N LYS A 67 11.01 -2.41 6.13
CA LYS A 67 11.53 -2.06 7.45
C LYS A 67 12.88 -2.72 7.74
N GLN A 68 13.05 -3.99 7.37
CA GLN A 68 14.34 -4.67 7.47
C GLN A 68 15.42 -4.05 6.57
N GLU A 69 15.06 -3.60 5.38
CA GLU A 69 15.97 -2.95 4.43
C GLU A 69 16.38 -1.53 4.88
N ASP A 70 15.51 -0.81 5.59
CA ASP A 70 15.75 0.57 6.08
C ASP A 70 16.62 0.61 7.35
N GLU A 71 16.62 -0.47 8.15
CA GLU A 71 17.40 -0.60 9.39
C GLU A 71 18.87 -1.03 9.16
N ILE A 72 19.29 -1.22 7.90
CA ILE A 72 20.65 -1.63 7.48
C ILE A 72 21.41 -0.42 6.93
#